data_AF-A0A7W5QMM0-F1
#
_entry.id   AF-A0A7W5QMM0-F1
#
_cell.length_a   1.000
_cell.length_b   1.000
_cell.length_c   1.000
_cell.angle_alpha   90.00
_cell.angle_beta   90.00
_cell.angle_gamma   90.00
#
_symmetry.space_group_name_H-M   'P 1'
#
loop_
_entity.id
_entity.type
_entity.pdbx_description
1 polymer ?
#
loop_
_entity_poly.entity_id
_entity_poly.type
_entity_poly.pdbx_seq_one_letter_code
_entity_poly.pdbx_strand_id
1 'polypeptide(L)'
;MQRYFFSLRIALLVIVAGVAVSAIDLATRGFVVVYDPRALIAGAVLEDGLGARRRPLRAFARDYWATRPAFDGQVRLLCRSGREVLRGDVRPGEQTSYTVSAEDCRRG
;
A
#
# COMPACT_ATOMS: atom_id res chain seq x y z
N MET A 1 39.30 17.61 17.23
CA MET A 1 37.81 17.68 17.32
C MET A 1 37.10 18.09 16.01
N GLN A 2 37.76 18.74 15.04
CA GLN A 2 37.14 19.12 13.75
C GLN A 2 36.67 17.94 12.86
N ARG A 3 37.37 16.80 12.87
CA ARG A 3 37.04 15.63 12.03
C ARG A 3 35.68 14.98 12.38
N TYR A 4 35.32 14.94 13.66
CA TYR A 4 34.02 14.40 14.10
C TYR A 4 32.84 15.30 13.70
N PHE A 5 33.04 16.63 13.71
CA PHE A 5 32.01 17.60 13.29
C PHE A 5 31.73 17.54 11.79
N PHE A 6 32.76 17.35 10.96
CA PHE A 6 32.59 17.15 9.52
C PHE A 6 31.84 15.84 9.22
N SER A 7 32.19 14.76 9.93
CA SER A 7 31.48 13.48 9.83
C SER A 7 29.99 13.61 10.18
N LEU A 8 29.64 14.35 11.25
CA LEU A 8 28.25 14.52 11.67
C LEU A 8 27.42 15.33 10.65
N ARG A 9 27.98 16.40 10.08
CA ARG A 9 27.29 17.21 9.05
C ARG A 9 27.06 16.42 7.77
N ILE A 10 28.04 15.64 7.35
CA ILE A 10 27.91 14.77 6.17
C ILE A 10 26.87 13.67 6.44
N ALA A 11 26.91 13.03 7.61
CA ALA A 11 25.91 12.04 8.00
C ALA A 11 24.49 12.62 8.00
N LEU A 12 24.32 13.83 8.55
CA LEU A 12 23.04 14.53 8.53
C LEU A 12 22.57 14.81 7.10
N LEU A 13 23.44 15.30 6.22
CA LEU A 13 23.14 15.53 4.81
C LEU A 13 22.70 14.25 4.10
N VAL A 14 23.39 13.13 4.33
CA VAL A 14 23.03 11.83 3.75
C VAL A 14 21.68 11.35 4.25
N ILE A 15 21.40 11.48 5.55
CA ILE A 15 20.10 11.12 6.12
C ILE A 15 18.98 11.96 5.49
N VAL A 16 19.16 13.29 5.43
CA VAL A 16 18.17 14.20 4.83
C VAL A 16 17.96 13.89 3.36
N ALA A 17 19.02 13.64 2.60
CA ALA A 17 18.92 13.25 1.18
C ALA A 17 18.18 11.91 1.02
N GLY A 18 18.46 10.93 1.87
CA GLY A 18 17.75 9.64 1.87
C GLY A 18 16.26 9.80 2.17
N VAL A 19 15.90 10.63 3.15
CA VAL A 19 14.49 10.95 3.47
C VAL A 19 13.82 11.67 2.29
N ALA A 20 14.49 12.64 1.68
CA ALA A 20 13.95 13.39 0.53
C ALA A 20 13.69 12.48 -0.67
N VAL A 21 14.64 11.62 -1.04
CA VAL A 21 14.47 10.65 -2.14
C VAL A 21 13.33 9.67 -1.84
N SER A 22 13.25 9.17 -0.60
CA SER A 22 12.16 8.26 -0.20
C SER A 22 10.79 8.93 -0.28
N ALA A 23 10.70 10.19 0.13
CA ALA A 23 9.47 10.98 0.04
C ALA A 23 9.06 11.21 -1.42
N ILE A 24 10.01 11.53 -2.31
CA ILE A 24 9.75 11.71 -3.74
C ILE A 24 9.33 10.39 -4.40
N ASP A 25 10.00 9.26 -4.09
CA ASP A 25 9.61 7.94 -4.60
C ASP A 25 8.18 7.60 -4.20
N LEU A 26 7.81 7.85 -2.94
CA LEU A 26 6.45 7.61 -2.45
C LEU A 26 5.43 8.53 -3.12
N ALA A 27 5.77 9.82 -3.31
CA ALA A 27 4.90 10.79 -3.97
C ALA A 27 4.68 10.48 -5.46
N THR A 28 5.69 9.93 -6.14
CA THR A 28 5.66 9.69 -7.59
C THR A 28 5.12 8.32 -7.97
N ARG A 29 5.37 7.29 -7.17
CA ARG A 29 4.93 5.92 -7.46
C ARG A 29 3.58 5.58 -6.84
N GLY A 30 3.12 6.40 -5.89
CA GLY A 30 1.86 6.19 -5.19
C GLY A 30 1.88 4.92 -4.34
N PHE A 31 0.73 4.63 -3.74
CA PHE A 31 0.52 3.43 -2.97
C PHE A 31 -0.97 3.14 -2.82
N VAL A 32 -1.27 1.86 -2.62
CA VAL A 32 -2.60 1.43 -2.20
C VAL A 32 -2.50 0.85 -0.81
N VAL A 33 -3.36 1.30 0.08
CA VAL A 33 -3.50 0.77 1.44
C VAL A 33 -4.93 0.28 1.65
N VAL A 34 -5.05 -0.93 2.19
CA VAL A 34 -6.30 -1.52 2.67
C VAL A 34 -6.21 -1.65 4.19
N TYR A 35 -7.18 -1.04 4.87
CA TYR A 35 -7.33 -1.11 6.32
C TYR A 35 -8.51 -2.02 6.67
N ASP A 36 -8.28 -3.06 7.47
CA ASP A 36 -9.29 -4.04 7.90
C ASP A 36 -9.39 -4.09 9.43
N PRO A 37 -10.06 -3.12 10.07
CA PRO A 37 -10.13 -3.02 11.54
C PRO A 37 -10.82 -4.20 12.23
N ARG A 38 -11.55 -5.02 11.48
CA ARG A 38 -12.38 -6.11 12.00
C ARG A 38 -11.85 -7.48 11.61
N ALA A 39 -10.66 -7.56 11.00
CA ALA A 39 -10.05 -8.79 10.53
C ALA A 39 -10.99 -9.64 9.64
N LEU A 40 -11.80 -8.99 8.81
CA LEU A 40 -12.80 -9.62 7.94
C LEU A 40 -12.17 -10.30 6.71
N ILE A 41 -11.01 -9.84 6.26
CA ILE A 41 -10.35 -10.37 5.07
C ILE A 41 -9.27 -11.39 5.43
N ALA A 42 -9.13 -12.40 4.57
CA ALA A 42 -8.01 -13.33 4.56
C ALA A 42 -6.83 -12.77 3.73
N GLY A 43 -7.11 -11.87 2.80
CA GLY A 43 -6.11 -11.16 2.02
C GLY A 43 -6.71 -10.14 1.07
N ALA A 44 -5.83 -9.40 0.38
CA ALA A 44 -6.21 -8.46 -0.67
C ALA A 44 -5.25 -8.58 -1.86
N VAL A 45 -5.77 -8.39 -3.06
CA VAL A 45 -5.04 -8.48 -4.32
C VAL A 45 -5.40 -7.28 -5.19
N LEU A 46 -4.41 -6.62 -5.77
CA LEU A 46 -4.63 -5.66 -6.85
C LEU A 46 -4.79 -6.44 -8.15
N GLU A 47 -5.91 -6.25 -8.82
CA GLU A 47 -6.26 -6.92 -10.07
C GLU A 47 -6.50 -5.89 -11.18
N ASP A 48 -5.99 -6.14 -12.38
CA ASP A 48 -6.29 -5.28 -13.54
C ASP A 48 -7.74 -5.44 -14.01
N GLY A 49 -8.24 -4.50 -14.81
CA GLY A 49 -9.64 -4.52 -15.27
C GLY A 49 -10.04 -5.74 -16.11
N LEU A 50 -9.07 -6.56 -16.55
CA LEU A 50 -9.28 -7.78 -17.33
C LEU A 50 -9.07 -9.07 -16.50
N GLY A 51 -8.64 -8.96 -15.24
CA GLY A 51 -8.31 -10.10 -14.39
C GLY A 51 -7.06 -10.89 -14.76
N ALA A 52 -6.29 -10.42 -15.75
CA ALA A 52 -5.10 -11.08 -16.29
C ALA A 52 -3.86 -10.84 -15.42
N ARG A 53 -3.76 -9.68 -14.77
CA ARG A 53 -2.66 -9.32 -13.88
C ARG A 53 -3.16 -9.21 -12.46
N ARG A 54 -2.52 -9.95 -11.56
CA ARG A 54 -2.80 -9.95 -10.14
C ARG A 54 -1.53 -9.69 -9.35
N ARG A 55 -1.60 -8.78 -8.39
CA ARG A 55 -0.51 -8.48 -7.47
C ARG A 55 -1.02 -8.53 -6.03
N PRO A 56 -0.54 -9.44 -5.18
CA PRO A 56 -0.98 -9.49 -3.79
C PRO A 56 -0.57 -8.22 -3.04
N LEU A 57 -1.44 -7.74 -2.17
CA LEU A 57 -1.08 -6.76 -1.15
C LEU A 57 -0.36 -7.48 -0.01
N ARG A 58 0.60 -6.80 0.61
CA ARG A 58 1.37 -7.34 1.74
C ARG A 58 0.97 -6.66 3.04
N ALA A 59 0.80 -7.44 4.10
CA ALA A 59 0.62 -6.89 5.42
C ALA A 59 1.89 -6.14 5.84
N PHE A 60 1.74 -4.89 6.32
CA PHE A 60 2.89 -4.09 6.80
C PHE A 60 2.70 -3.58 8.23
N ALA A 61 1.46 -3.48 8.69
CA ALA A 61 1.10 -3.21 10.07
C ALA A 61 -0.13 -4.04 10.45
N ARG A 62 -0.44 -4.10 11.75
CA ARG A 62 -1.64 -4.78 12.24
C ARG A 62 -2.87 -4.20 11.53
N ASP A 63 -3.68 -5.06 10.92
CA ASP A 63 -4.90 -4.67 10.19
C ASP A 63 -4.67 -3.86 8.91
N TYR A 64 -3.41 -3.64 8.48
CA TYR A 64 -3.08 -2.90 7.27
C TYR A 64 -2.33 -3.73 6.23
N TRP A 65 -2.80 -3.61 4.99
CA TRP A 65 -2.20 -4.22 3.81
C TRP A 65 -1.84 -3.15 2.80
N ALA A 66 -0.70 -3.27 2.13
CA ALA A 66 -0.29 -2.31 1.12
C ALA A 66 0.36 -2.96 -0.10
N THR A 67 0.29 -2.24 -1.22
CA THR A 67 1.09 -2.54 -2.41
C THR A 67 1.41 -1.26 -3.16
N ARG A 68 2.37 -1.36 -4.08
CA ARG A 68 2.65 -0.30 -5.06
C ARG A 68 1.95 -0.64 -6.37
N PRO A 69 1.03 0.21 -6.85
CA PRO A 69 0.38 -0.01 -8.13
C PRO A 69 1.41 0.11 -9.27
N ALA A 70 1.41 -0.88 -10.16
CA ALA A 70 2.22 -0.88 -11.38
C ALA A 70 1.37 -0.87 -12.66
N PHE A 71 0.05 -0.92 -12.49
CA PHE A 71 -0.97 -0.92 -13.53
C PHE A 71 -2.29 -0.44 -12.91
N ASP A 72 -3.19 0.03 -13.76
CA ASP A 72 -4.55 0.41 -13.36
C ASP A 72 -5.37 -0.84 -13.01
N GLY A 73 -6.21 -0.74 -11.99
CA GLY A 73 -6.98 -1.88 -11.53
C GLY A 73 -7.88 -1.59 -10.35
N GLN A 74 -8.33 -2.66 -9.71
CA GLN A 74 -9.17 -2.62 -8.52
C GLN A 74 -8.64 -3.55 -7.45
N VAL A 75 -8.95 -3.25 -6.19
CA VAL A 75 -8.59 -4.13 -5.08
C VAL A 75 -9.63 -5.22 -4.95
N ARG A 76 -9.23 -6.46 -5.23
CA ARG A 76 -9.98 -7.66 -4.88
C ARG A 76 -9.74 -8.00 -3.41
N LEU A 77 -10.78 -7.89 -2.60
CA LEU A 77 -10.80 -8.32 -1.21
C LEU A 77 -11.19 -9.80 -1.16
N LEU A 78 -10.38 -10.60 -0.47
CA LEU A 78 -10.64 -12.02 -0.24
C LEU A 78 -11.18 -12.15 1.19
N CYS A 79 -12.49 -12.17 1.35
CA CYS A 79 -13.11 -12.23 2.67
C CYS A 79 -12.94 -13.61 3.31
N ARG A 80 -12.79 -13.66 4.64
CA ARG A 80 -12.77 -14.93 5.40
C ARG A 80 -14.07 -15.73 5.27
N SER A 81 -15.17 -15.07 4.89
CA SER A 81 -16.45 -15.71 4.60
C SER A 81 -16.46 -16.53 3.31
N GLY A 82 -15.39 -16.46 2.49
CA GLY A 82 -15.31 -17.07 1.16
C GLY A 82 -15.82 -16.17 0.02
N ARG A 83 -16.33 -14.97 0.36
CA ARG A 83 -16.76 -13.97 -0.63
C ARG A 83 -15.54 -13.23 -1.18
N GLU A 84 -15.57 -12.95 -2.48
CA GLU A 84 -14.62 -12.06 -3.13
C GLU A 84 -15.35 -10.84 -3.66
N VAL A 85 -14.75 -9.66 -3.50
CA VAL A 85 -15.35 -8.40 -3.96
C VAL A 85 -14.28 -7.46 -4.49
N LEU A 86 -14.57 -6.80 -5.61
CA LEU A 86 -13.73 -5.76 -6.19
C LEU A 86 -14.14 -4.40 -5.62
N ARG A 87 -13.15 -3.61 -5.19
CA ARG A 87 -13.31 -2.33 -4.52
C ARG A 87 -12.21 -1.36 -4.86
N GLY A 88 -12.60 -0.09 -5.00
CA GLY A 88 -11.71 1.02 -5.24
C GLY A 88 -11.07 0.96 -6.62
N ASP A 89 -10.98 2.12 -7.28
CA ASP A 89 -10.18 2.26 -8.48
C ASP A 89 -8.77 2.68 -8.07
N VAL A 90 -7.78 2.03 -8.67
CA VAL A 90 -6.36 2.21 -8.38
C VAL A 90 -5.65 2.58 -9.66
N ARG A 91 -4.82 3.63 -9.59
CA ARG A 91 -3.95 4.07 -10.68
C ARG A 91 -2.50 4.20 -10.21
N PRO A 92 -1.50 3.86 -11.04
CA PRO A 92 -0.10 4.13 -10.74
C PRO A 92 0.15 5.61 -10.44
N GLY A 93 0.94 5.89 -9.40
CA GLY A 93 1.24 7.26 -8.98
C GLY A 93 0.19 7.89 -8.06
N GLU A 94 -1.00 7.29 -7.92
CA GLU A 94 -2.03 7.77 -7.00
C GLU A 94 -1.89 7.14 -5.60
N GLN A 95 -2.33 7.88 -4.59
CA GLN A 95 -2.44 7.40 -3.22
C GLN A 95 -3.88 7.03 -2.95
N THR A 96 -4.15 5.74 -2.80
CA THR A 96 -5.50 5.22 -2.58
C THR A 96 -5.55 4.51 -1.23
N SER A 97 -6.48 4.91 -0.38
CA SER A 97 -6.76 4.21 0.88
C SER A 97 -8.17 3.67 0.88
N TYR A 98 -8.35 2.41 1.24
CA TYR A 98 -9.65 1.78 1.35
C TYR A 98 -9.81 1.15 2.74
N THR A 99 -10.95 1.41 3.38
CA THR A 99 -11.31 0.77 4.65
C THR A 99 -12.34 -0.31 4.40
N VAL A 100 -12.03 -1.53 4.82
CA VAL A 100 -12.95 -2.67 4.73
C VAL A 100 -14.10 -2.47 5.70
N SER A 101 -15.32 -2.54 5.17
CA SER A 101 -16.55 -2.52 5.95
C SER A 101 -17.13 -3.92 6.12
N ALA A 102 -18.04 -4.07 7.08
CA ALA A 102 -18.76 -5.34 7.25
C ALA A 102 -19.64 -5.70 6.05
N GLU A 103 -20.04 -4.71 5.25
CA GLU A 103 -20.91 -4.92 4.09
C GLU A 103 -20.16 -5.59 2.94
N ASP A 104 -18.87 -5.30 2.81
CA ASP A 104 -18.02 -5.88 1.76
C ASP A 104 -17.90 -7.40 1.90
N CYS A 105 -17.89 -7.88 3.14
CA CYS A 105 -17.76 -9.30 3.48
C CYS A 105 -19.05 -9.95 4.02
N ARG A 106 -20.20 -9.24 3.98
CA ARG A 106 -21.50 -9.79 4.41
C ARG A 106 -21.86 -10.96 3.48
N ARG A 107 -22.25 -12.10 4.07
CA ARG A 107 -22.80 -13.24 3.30
C ARG A 107 -24.09 -12.79 2.62
N GLY A 108 -24.14 -12.95 1.31
CA GLY A 108 -25.37 -12.79 0.53
C GLY A 108 -26.27 -13.99 0.67
#